data_AF-A0ABD0T5M7-F1
#
_entry.id   AF-A0ABD0T5M7-F1
#
_cell.length_a   1.000
_cell.length_b   1.000
_cell.length_c   1.000
_cell.angle_alpha   90.00
_cell.angle_beta   90.00
_cell.angle_gamma   90.00
#
_symmetry.space_group_name_H-M   'P 1'
#
loop_
_entity.id
_entity.type
_entity.pdbx_description
1 polymer ?
#
loop_
_entity_poly.entity_id
_entity_poly.type
_entity_poly.pdbx_seq_one_letter_code
_entity_poly.pdbx_strand_id
1 'polypeptide(L)'
;MENQINPSQSSGTLASTYSESSRTGSSRSCASGADKDKEQDLTKDNAASPIDLECHIQAERITKILDEAIYKTKLAICLPNLVQEYKTLSSILTPQHMDDLIFIFEQYDNPLFSTSLLNMAAMEDIKGGDVSLKNRLNPELGHLLYIMNSYQALRGKVEDMVQEMKRDYAEGNAQTRPVVGLDYLLTFEHFRDLTVRQMHMTAAEELATKIKTRKLEGSNEKLIEKIKEYTTTLKEENTRFEEAMALKTEIIAKLEQELAFLHHEATIKLKKKILDSDRQMVLATRAHAVKSEMLKEEEVESRETYENVLRLHLIDEKNQRARRFKVETQLMSWLQKYDIEMGDKQVELDEFTEKYEDETQKCEELEAKIAEQDKEYIPLMAEREEEYHQEMAEKMQKFLMEHAARVIQVAWRDVLANRAEKKRLKKIQKKMQAAAAAAEMKGGKKK
;
A
#
# COMPACT_ATOMS: atom_id res chain seq x y z
N MET A 1 11.38 -6.43 -17.69
CA MET A 1 12.53 -7.07 -17.00
C MET A 1 12.03 -7.51 -15.64
N GLU A 2 11.51 -8.73 -15.62
CA GLU A 2 11.04 -9.43 -14.43
C GLU A 2 12.26 -9.81 -13.59
N ASN A 3 12.26 -9.43 -12.31
CA ASN A 3 13.13 -10.06 -11.33
C ASN A 3 12.25 -10.59 -10.20
N GLN A 4 12.39 -11.90 -10.02
CA GLN A 4 11.65 -12.78 -9.15
C GLN A 4 11.85 -12.39 -7.68
N ILE A 5 10.73 -12.31 -6.97
CA ILE A 5 10.67 -12.17 -5.52
C ILE A 5 10.49 -13.58 -4.94
N ASN A 6 11.46 -14.00 -4.14
CA ASN A 6 11.41 -15.18 -3.29
C ASN A 6 10.93 -14.75 -1.89
N PRO A 7 9.91 -15.39 -1.28
CA PRO A 7 9.75 -15.35 0.16
C PRO A 7 10.12 -16.71 0.77
N SER A 8 11.14 -16.65 1.63
CA SER A 8 11.52 -17.69 2.57
C SER A 8 10.38 -18.08 3.50
N GLN A 9 10.22 -19.39 3.67
CA GLN A 9 9.22 -20.05 4.50
C GLN A 9 9.31 -19.66 5.97
N SER A 10 8.15 -19.41 6.58
CA SER A 10 7.98 -19.22 8.02
C SER A 10 7.97 -20.55 8.75
N SER A 11 8.95 -20.76 9.62
CA SER A 11 8.87 -21.74 10.72
C SER A 11 8.29 -21.06 11.94
N GLY A 12 7.12 -21.52 12.38
CA GLY A 12 6.49 -21.04 13.60
C GLY A 12 5.13 -21.70 13.80
N THR A 13 5.09 -22.83 14.50
CA THR A 13 3.86 -23.30 15.13
C THR A 13 4.18 -23.76 16.55
N LEU A 14 3.33 -23.28 17.45
CA LEU A 14 3.46 -23.21 18.89
C LEU A 14 3.36 -24.57 19.58
N ALA A 15 3.97 -24.56 20.77
CA ALA A 15 3.84 -25.54 21.82
C ALA A 15 2.37 -25.84 22.18
N SER A 16 2.10 -27.14 22.38
CA SER A 16 0.92 -27.64 23.07
C SER A 16 1.41 -28.37 24.33
N THR A 17 1.16 -27.74 25.48
CA THR A 17 1.18 -28.37 26.79
C THR A 17 -0.17 -29.04 27.02
N TYR A 18 -0.19 -30.36 27.15
CA TYR A 18 -1.21 -31.07 27.92
C TYR A 18 -0.55 -32.18 28.74
N SER A 19 -0.82 -32.09 30.03
CA SER A 19 -0.49 -33.06 31.05
C SER A 19 -1.32 -34.33 30.93
N GLU A 20 -0.74 -35.35 31.52
CA GLU A 20 -1.37 -36.38 32.36
C GLU A 20 -1.84 -37.70 31.76
N SER A 21 -1.48 -38.72 32.54
CA SER A 21 -2.29 -39.86 32.90
C SER A 21 -2.07 -41.17 32.15
N SER A 22 -1.22 -41.98 32.77
CA SER A 22 -1.52 -43.38 33.16
C SER A 22 -2.15 -44.30 32.12
N ARG A 23 -1.29 -44.97 31.34
CA ARG A 23 -1.58 -46.29 30.80
C ARG A 23 -1.29 -47.35 31.87
N THR A 24 -2.29 -47.73 32.66
CA THR A 24 -2.29 -48.96 33.46
C THR A 24 -2.61 -50.14 32.55
N GLY A 25 -1.57 -50.69 31.93
CA GLY A 25 -1.63 -51.96 31.23
C GLY A 25 -1.62 -53.13 32.22
N SER A 26 -2.75 -53.81 32.32
CA SER A 26 -2.84 -55.27 32.36
C SER A 26 -1.90 -56.01 33.33
N SER A 27 -2.22 -55.95 34.62
CA SER A 27 -1.71 -56.93 35.59
C SER A 27 -2.43 -58.26 35.42
N ARG A 28 -1.63 -59.28 35.14
CA ARG A 28 -1.97 -60.70 35.09
C ARG A 28 -2.79 -61.11 36.32
N SER A 29 -3.91 -61.73 36.04
CA SER A 29 -4.55 -62.75 36.85
C SER A 29 -3.55 -63.87 37.20
N CYS A 30 -3.51 -64.28 38.47
CA CYS A 30 -3.51 -65.67 38.96
C CYS A 30 -2.87 -65.75 40.36
N ALA A 31 -3.67 -65.41 41.37
CA ALA A 31 -3.50 -65.93 42.72
C ALA A 31 -4.85 -66.49 43.16
N SER A 32 -5.13 -67.73 42.76
CA SER A 32 -6.24 -68.51 43.30
C SER A 32 -5.81 -69.03 44.67
N GLY A 33 -6.17 -68.27 45.70
CA GLY A 33 -6.21 -68.75 47.07
C GLY A 33 -7.18 -69.91 47.15
N ALA A 34 -6.64 -71.07 47.51
CA ALA A 34 -7.40 -72.20 47.96
C ALA A 34 -8.09 -71.85 49.28
N ASP A 35 -9.42 -71.74 49.28
CA ASP A 35 -10.18 -72.12 50.47
C ASP A 35 -11.58 -72.56 50.07
N LYS A 36 -11.78 -73.87 50.27
CA LYS A 36 -12.96 -74.52 50.84
C LYS A 36 -14.29 -73.79 50.64
N ASP A 37 -15.14 -74.37 49.80
CA ASP A 37 -16.45 -74.77 50.27
C ASP A 37 -16.78 -76.13 49.68
N LYS A 38 -16.84 -77.12 50.56
CA LYS A 38 -17.38 -78.44 50.27
C LYS A 38 -18.87 -78.24 49.98
N GLU A 39 -19.26 -78.25 48.72
CA GLU A 39 -20.62 -78.64 48.36
C GLU A 39 -20.79 -80.09 48.81
N GLN A 40 -21.32 -80.26 50.02
CA GLN A 40 -21.96 -81.51 50.41
C GLN A 40 -23.15 -81.68 49.47
N ASP A 41 -22.96 -82.58 48.51
CA ASP A 41 -24.03 -83.17 47.73
C ASP A 41 -24.98 -83.91 48.68
N LEU A 42 -25.99 -83.18 49.17
CA LEU A 42 -27.07 -83.69 50.02
C LEU A 42 -28.20 -84.33 49.18
N THR A 43 -27.99 -84.59 47.88
CA THR A 43 -29.03 -85.15 47.00
C THR A 43 -29.06 -86.68 46.96
N LYS A 44 -28.25 -87.35 47.78
CA LYS A 44 -28.24 -88.82 47.91
C LYS A 44 -29.04 -89.29 49.12
N ASP A 45 -30.35 -89.13 49.05
CA ASP A 45 -31.33 -90.02 49.71
C ASP A 45 -32.70 -89.80 49.04
N ASN A 46 -32.77 -90.15 47.74
CA ASN A 46 -34.01 -90.12 46.97
C ASN A 46 -34.83 -91.41 47.14
N ALA A 47 -34.90 -91.92 48.36
CA ALA A 47 -36.02 -92.75 48.77
C ALA A 47 -37.02 -91.76 49.38
N ALA A 48 -37.99 -91.31 48.59
CA ALA A 48 -39.03 -90.39 49.03
C ALA A 48 -39.49 -90.81 50.43
N SER A 49 -39.18 -89.97 51.43
CA SER A 49 -39.58 -90.23 52.79
C SER A 49 -41.09 -90.46 52.80
N PRO A 50 -41.66 -91.30 53.66
CA PRO A 50 -43.11 -91.40 53.80
C PRO A 50 -43.80 -90.03 53.94
N ILE A 51 -43.07 -89.04 54.48
CA ILE A 51 -43.49 -87.64 54.59
C ILE A 51 -43.46 -86.93 53.23
N ASP A 52 -42.45 -87.15 52.38
CA ASP A 52 -42.36 -86.53 51.05
C ASP A 52 -43.42 -87.09 50.11
N LEU A 53 -43.70 -88.39 50.22
CA LEU A 53 -44.78 -89.05 49.48
C LEU A 53 -46.15 -88.49 49.90
N GLU A 54 -46.39 -88.33 51.21
CA GLU A 54 -47.60 -87.70 51.73
C GLU A 54 -47.72 -86.24 51.27
N CYS A 55 -46.64 -85.44 51.35
CA CYS A 55 -46.61 -84.07 50.85
C CYS A 55 -46.90 -83.99 49.35
N HIS A 56 -46.38 -84.92 48.55
CA HIS A 56 -46.66 -85.00 47.12
C HIS A 56 -48.13 -85.34 46.86
N ILE A 57 -48.70 -86.30 47.59
CA ILE A 57 -50.12 -86.66 47.53
C ILE A 57 -51.00 -85.47 47.91
N GLN A 58 -50.65 -84.72 48.96
CA GLN A 58 -51.37 -83.52 49.36
C GLN A 58 -51.23 -82.40 48.31
N ALA A 59 -50.05 -82.19 47.73
CA ALA A 59 -49.82 -81.22 46.66
C ALA A 59 -50.65 -81.57 45.41
N GLU A 60 -50.72 -82.85 45.02
CA GLU A 60 -51.61 -83.30 43.95
C GLU A 60 -53.09 -83.04 44.29
N ARG A 61 -53.50 -83.33 45.53
CA ARG A 61 -54.88 -83.11 45.97
C ARG A 61 -55.26 -81.63 45.92
N ILE A 62 -54.40 -80.75 46.41
CA ILE A 62 -54.58 -79.30 46.36
C ILE A 62 -54.63 -78.83 44.91
N THR A 63 -53.71 -79.32 44.06
CA THR A 63 -53.70 -78.98 42.63
C THR A 63 -55.01 -79.40 41.95
N LYS A 64 -55.49 -80.62 42.21
CA LYS A 64 -56.79 -81.11 41.69
C LYS A 64 -57.96 -80.25 42.17
N ILE A 65 -57.96 -79.82 43.44
CA ILE A 65 -58.99 -78.92 43.98
C ILE A 65 -58.95 -77.55 43.28
N LEU A 66 -57.76 -76.99 43.09
CA LEU A 66 -57.57 -75.71 42.39
C LEU A 66 -57.99 -75.81 40.92
N ASP A 67 -57.60 -76.87 40.22
CA ASP A 67 -57.96 -77.08 38.81
C ASP A 67 -59.48 -77.24 38.64
N GLU A 68 -60.15 -77.95 39.57
CA GLU A 68 -61.61 -78.08 39.60
C GLU A 68 -62.31 -76.76 39.93
N ALA A 69 -61.76 -75.97 40.86
CA ALA A 69 -62.29 -74.66 41.21
C ALA A 69 -62.12 -73.64 40.06
N ILE A 70 -60.97 -73.66 39.39
CA ILE A 70 -60.69 -72.87 38.19
C ILE A 70 -61.70 -73.24 37.11
N TYR A 71 -61.91 -74.54 36.86
CA TYR A 71 -62.87 -74.97 35.85
C TYR A 71 -64.31 -74.52 36.16
N LYS A 72 -64.76 -74.65 37.42
CA LYS A 72 -66.08 -74.13 37.84
C LYS A 72 -66.19 -72.61 37.68
N THR A 73 -65.10 -71.89 37.90
CA THR A 73 -65.03 -70.44 37.68
C THR A 73 -65.13 -70.10 36.19
N LYS A 74 -64.42 -70.84 35.33
CA LYS A 74 -64.53 -70.74 33.86
C LYS A 74 -65.97 -70.97 33.40
N LEU A 75 -66.61 -72.02 33.90
CA LEU A 75 -68.00 -72.36 33.61
C LEU A 75 -68.97 -71.23 34.02
N ALA A 76 -68.80 -70.68 35.22
CA ALA A 76 -69.62 -69.58 35.72
C ALA A 76 -69.46 -68.29 34.89
N ILE A 77 -68.24 -67.98 34.44
CA ILE A 77 -67.95 -66.82 33.58
C ILE A 77 -68.56 -67.02 32.18
N CYS A 78 -68.54 -68.24 31.65
CA CYS A 78 -69.10 -68.55 30.34
C CYS A 78 -70.63 -68.69 30.33
N LEU A 79 -71.26 -68.79 31.50
CA LEU A 79 -72.68 -69.05 31.65
C LEU A 79 -73.57 -68.09 30.84
N PRO A 80 -73.38 -66.76 30.86
CA PRO A 80 -74.21 -65.83 30.08
C PRO A 80 -74.15 -66.07 28.57
N ASN A 81 -72.99 -66.48 28.06
CA ASN A 81 -72.80 -66.76 26.64
C ASN A 81 -73.35 -68.14 26.26
N LEU A 82 -73.21 -69.13 27.16
CA LEU A 82 -73.78 -70.47 26.97
C LEU A 82 -75.32 -70.43 26.92
N VAL A 83 -75.94 -69.60 27.75
CA VAL A 83 -77.40 -69.39 27.75
C VAL A 83 -77.89 -68.79 26.42
N GLN A 84 -77.12 -67.88 25.82
CA GLN A 84 -77.43 -67.28 24.51
C GLN A 84 -77.25 -68.30 23.36
N GLU A 85 -76.36 -69.27 23.52
CA GLU A 85 -76.13 -70.36 22.58
C GLU A 85 -77.06 -71.57 22.81
N TYR A 86 -78.37 -71.35 22.81
CA TYR A 86 -79.38 -72.40 23.04
C TYR A 86 -79.19 -73.64 22.13
N LYS A 87 -78.83 -73.42 20.86
CA LYS A 87 -78.55 -74.50 19.90
C LYS A 87 -77.39 -75.39 20.36
N THR A 88 -76.32 -74.79 20.88
CA THR A 88 -75.15 -75.50 21.40
C THR A 88 -75.55 -76.35 22.61
N LEU A 89 -76.27 -75.76 23.58
CA LEU A 89 -76.75 -76.47 24.77
C LEU A 89 -77.68 -77.64 24.41
N SER A 90 -78.64 -77.43 23.50
CA SER A 90 -79.60 -78.46 23.07
C SER A 90 -78.96 -79.65 22.34
N SER A 91 -77.77 -79.46 21.77
CA SER A 91 -77.02 -80.52 21.09
C SER A 91 -76.17 -81.38 22.05
N ILE A 92 -75.87 -80.85 23.24
CA ILE A 92 -74.98 -81.48 24.22
C ILE A 92 -75.77 -82.11 25.37
N LEU A 93 -76.82 -81.44 25.82
CA LEU A 93 -77.62 -81.84 26.97
C LEU A 93 -78.76 -82.76 26.55
N THR A 94 -79.16 -83.65 27.46
CA THR A 94 -80.36 -84.46 27.25
C THR A 94 -81.62 -83.59 27.25
N PRO A 95 -82.70 -84.00 26.55
CA PRO A 95 -83.95 -83.23 26.52
C PRO A 95 -84.49 -82.91 27.92
N GLN A 96 -84.40 -83.86 28.85
CA GLN A 96 -84.81 -83.69 30.25
C GLN A 96 -84.04 -82.56 30.93
N HIS A 97 -82.71 -82.59 30.88
CA HIS A 97 -81.90 -81.53 31.49
C HIS A 97 -82.07 -80.19 30.76
N MET A 98 -82.35 -80.21 29.46
CA MET A 98 -82.69 -78.99 28.72
C MET A 98 -84.00 -78.37 29.20
N ASP A 99 -85.03 -79.18 29.43
CA ASP A 99 -86.29 -78.71 30.01
C ASP A 99 -86.08 -78.15 31.42
N ASP A 100 -85.24 -78.80 32.23
CA ASP A 100 -84.85 -78.32 33.56
C ASP A 100 -84.09 -76.98 33.48
N LEU A 101 -83.15 -76.82 32.53
CA LEU A 101 -82.45 -75.56 32.30
C LEU A 101 -83.40 -74.45 31.81
N ILE A 102 -84.33 -74.76 30.89
CA ILE A 102 -85.33 -73.82 30.38
C ILE A 102 -86.20 -73.34 31.54
N PHE A 103 -86.67 -74.27 32.38
CA PHE A 103 -87.42 -73.92 33.57
C PHE A 103 -86.62 -72.99 34.49
N ILE A 104 -85.34 -73.31 34.77
CA ILE A 104 -84.47 -72.44 35.57
C ILE A 104 -84.33 -71.07 34.91
N PHE A 105 -84.06 -70.99 33.60
CA PHE A 105 -83.90 -69.71 32.90
C PHE A 105 -85.20 -68.88 32.90
N GLU A 106 -86.37 -69.50 32.70
CA GLU A 106 -87.67 -68.83 32.77
C GLU A 106 -87.94 -68.23 34.17
N GLN A 107 -87.51 -68.90 35.24
CA GLN A 107 -87.59 -68.37 36.60
C GLN A 107 -86.74 -67.10 36.77
N TYR A 108 -85.59 -67.02 36.09
CA TYR A 108 -84.69 -65.86 36.14
C TYR A 108 -85.07 -64.73 35.18
N ASP A 109 -85.80 -65.01 34.11
CA ASP A 109 -86.35 -64.01 33.19
C ASP A 109 -87.56 -63.24 33.79
N ASN A 110 -88.20 -63.78 34.83
CA ASN A 110 -89.30 -63.12 35.51
C ASN A 110 -88.79 -62.01 36.48
N PRO A 111 -89.12 -60.71 36.25
CA PRO A 111 -88.63 -59.59 37.07
C PRO A 111 -89.03 -59.67 38.55
N LEU A 112 -90.12 -60.38 38.86
CA LEU A 112 -90.62 -60.58 40.22
C LEU A 112 -89.80 -61.62 41.00
N PHE A 113 -89.13 -62.55 40.31
CA PHE A 113 -88.26 -63.57 40.93
C PHE A 113 -86.79 -63.12 40.98
N SER A 114 -86.32 -62.38 39.98
CA SER A 114 -84.93 -61.93 39.88
C SER A 114 -84.53 -60.90 40.95
N THR A 115 -85.46 -60.07 41.43
CA THR A 115 -85.25 -59.12 42.53
C THR A 115 -85.39 -59.73 43.93
N SER A 116 -86.13 -60.84 44.06
CA SER A 116 -86.33 -61.55 45.34
C SER A 116 -85.21 -62.55 45.67
N LEU A 117 -84.45 -63.02 44.68
CA LEU A 117 -83.44 -64.08 44.84
C LEU A 117 -82.02 -63.58 45.07
N LEU A 118 -81.72 -62.32 44.75
CA LEU A 118 -80.55 -61.62 45.29
C LEU A 118 -80.87 -61.25 46.74
N ASN A 119 -80.65 -62.20 47.63
CA ASN A 119 -80.80 -62.01 49.06
C ASN A 119 -79.81 -60.90 49.49
N MET A 120 -80.22 -59.62 49.45
CA MET A 120 -79.34 -58.49 49.78
C MET A 120 -78.78 -58.63 51.20
N ALA A 121 -79.54 -59.26 52.09
CA ALA A 121 -79.08 -59.69 53.41
C ALA A 121 -77.86 -60.63 53.35
N ALA A 122 -77.81 -61.58 52.41
CA ALA A 122 -76.66 -62.46 52.24
C ALA A 122 -75.42 -61.72 51.69
N MET A 123 -75.59 -60.68 50.88
CA MET A 123 -74.47 -59.84 50.43
C MET A 123 -73.95 -58.92 51.54
N GLU A 124 -74.82 -58.38 52.40
CA GLU A 124 -74.41 -57.61 53.58
C GLU A 124 -73.71 -58.50 54.62
N ASP A 125 -74.17 -59.73 54.83
CA ASP A 125 -73.53 -60.69 55.74
C ASP A 125 -72.18 -61.22 55.22
N ILE A 126 -72.03 -61.42 53.89
CA ILE A 126 -70.73 -61.76 53.26
C ILE A 126 -69.74 -60.60 53.42
N LYS A 127 -70.20 -59.35 53.31
CA LYS A 127 -69.38 -58.17 53.65
C LYS A 127 -69.05 -58.10 55.14
N GLY A 128 -69.93 -58.61 56.00
CA GLY A 128 -69.75 -58.74 57.45
C GLY A 128 -68.86 -59.91 57.91
N GLY A 129 -68.46 -60.80 57.00
CA GLY A 129 -67.53 -61.90 57.28
C GLY A 129 -68.15 -63.19 57.82
N ASP A 130 -69.48 -63.35 57.79
CA ASP A 130 -70.16 -64.58 58.22
C ASP A 130 -70.29 -65.57 57.05
N VAL A 131 -69.50 -66.66 57.05
CA VAL A 131 -69.27 -67.54 55.87
C VAL A 131 -70.16 -68.80 55.86
N SER A 132 -71.26 -68.82 56.63
CA SER A 132 -72.17 -69.98 56.63
C SER A 132 -72.98 -70.08 55.33
N LEU A 133 -72.48 -70.85 54.36
CA LEU A 133 -73.04 -70.98 52.99
C LEU A 133 -74.20 -72.00 52.86
N LYS A 134 -74.45 -72.84 53.86
CA LYS A 134 -75.32 -74.03 53.72
C LYS A 134 -76.79 -73.74 53.39
N ASN A 135 -77.31 -72.58 53.75
CA ASN A 135 -78.70 -72.17 53.46
C ASN A 135 -78.79 -70.93 52.55
N ARG A 136 -77.67 -70.52 51.93
CA ARG A 136 -77.53 -69.22 51.23
C ARG A 136 -77.28 -69.34 49.73
N LEU A 137 -77.06 -70.57 49.23
CA LEU A 137 -76.91 -70.84 47.80
C LEU A 137 -78.28 -71.01 47.17
N ASN A 138 -78.50 -70.36 46.04
CA ASN A 138 -79.70 -70.60 45.24
C ASN A 138 -79.66 -72.06 44.76
N PRO A 139 -80.59 -72.93 45.22
CA PRO A 139 -80.56 -74.35 44.88
C PRO A 139 -80.68 -74.56 43.37
N GLU A 140 -81.33 -73.64 42.67
CA GLU A 140 -81.61 -73.76 41.24
C GLU A 140 -80.38 -73.37 40.42
N LEU A 141 -79.60 -72.39 40.89
CA LEU A 141 -78.28 -72.09 40.31
C LEU A 141 -77.26 -73.20 40.62
N GLY A 142 -77.39 -73.84 41.79
CA GLY A 142 -76.63 -75.04 42.13
C GLY A 142 -76.97 -76.22 41.22
N HIS A 143 -78.25 -76.41 40.93
CA HIS A 143 -78.74 -77.44 40.01
C HIS A 143 -78.30 -77.16 38.56
N LEU A 144 -78.37 -75.90 38.13
CA LEU A 144 -77.85 -75.42 36.85
C LEU A 144 -76.36 -75.78 36.67
N LEU A 145 -75.53 -75.36 37.63
CA LEU A 145 -74.09 -75.64 37.60
C LEU A 145 -73.80 -77.14 37.70
N TYR A 146 -74.59 -77.90 38.46
CA TYR A 146 -74.46 -79.35 38.53
C TYR A 146 -74.74 -80.03 37.19
N ILE A 147 -75.85 -79.65 36.53
CA ILE A 147 -76.19 -80.14 35.19
C ILE A 147 -75.05 -79.79 34.23
N MET A 148 -74.62 -78.53 34.17
CA MET A 148 -73.58 -78.11 33.23
C MET A 148 -72.21 -78.75 33.50
N ASN A 149 -71.84 -78.95 34.78
CA ASN A 149 -70.58 -79.59 35.16
C ASN A 149 -70.57 -81.10 34.91
N SER A 150 -71.75 -81.74 34.80
CA SER A 150 -71.87 -83.20 34.60
C SER A 150 -71.58 -83.67 33.17
N TYR A 151 -71.57 -82.77 32.18
CA TYR A 151 -71.33 -83.10 30.76
C TYR A 151 -69.92 -82.74 30.35
N GLN A 152 -69.07 -83.75 30.11
CA GLN A 152 -67.68 -83.54 29.68
C GLN A 152 -67.57 -82.83 28.33
N ALA A 153 -68.54 -83.03 27.43
CA ALA A 153 -68.56 -82.35 26.13
C ALA A 153 -68.65 -80.81 26.25
N LEU A 154 -69.21 -80.30 27.36
CA LEU A 154 -69.29 -78.86 27.63
C LEU A 154 -67.92 -78.28 28.03
N ARG A 155 -67.02 -79.10 28.60
CA ARG A 155 -65.69 -78.67 29.06
C ARG A 155 -64.82 -78.11 27.94
N GLY A 156 -64.79 -78.77 26.79
CA GLY A 156 -64.04 -78.29 25.63
C GLY A 156 -64.57 -76.93 25.15
N LYS A 157 -65.90 -76.80 25.05
CA LYS A 157 -66.54 -75.56 24.61
C LYS A 157 -66.30 -74.40 25.58
N VAL A 158 -66.35 -74.65 26.89
CA VAL A 158 -66.04 -73.66 27.94
C VAL A 158 -64.59 -73.19 27.85
N GLU A 159 -63.64 -74.11 27.64
CA GLU A 159 -62.23 -73.73 27.47
C GLU A 159 -62.00 -72.89 26.20
N ASP A 160 -62.63 -73.24 25.08
CA ASP A 160 -62.54 -72.46 23.84
C ASP A 160 -63.08 -71.03 24.05
N MET A 161 -64.25 -70.90 24.69
CA MET A 161 -64.85 -69.59 25.01
C MET A 161 -63.96 -68.76 25.94
N VAL A 162 -63.34 -69.38 26.95
CA VAL A 162 -62.38 -68.68 27.83
C VAL A 162 -61.13 -68.26 27.08
N GLN A 163 -60.61 -69.09 26.17
CA GLN A 163 -59.44 -68.74 25.36
C GLN A 163 -59.71 -67.58 24.41
N GLU A 164 -60.90 -67.51 23.83
CA GLU A 164 -61.37 -66.37 23.05
C GLU A 164 -61.43 -65.10 23.92
N MET A 165 -62.06 -65.18 25.10
CA MET A 165 -62.10 -64.07 26.06
C MET A 165 -60.70 -63.59 26.49
N LYS A 166 -59.74 -64.50 26.68
CA LYS A 166 -58.34 -64.16 27.02
C LYS A 166 -57.62 -63.45 25.86
N ARG A 167 -57.89 -63.87 24.63
CA ARG A 167 -57.33 -63.23 23.43
C ARG A 167 -57.82 -61.80 23.30
N ASP A 168 -59.13 -61.61 23.43
CA ASP A 168 -59.76 -60.28 23.38
C ASP A 168 -59.23 -59.36 24.50
N TYR A 169 -58.98 -59.92 25.69
CA TYR A 169 -58.39 -59.21 26.82
C TYR A 169 -56.94 -58.78 26.58
N ALA A 170 -56.12 -59.64 25.95
CA ALA A 170 -54.71 -59.34 25.66
C ALA A 170 -54.53 -58.33 24.52
N GLU A 171 -55.45 -58.32 23.54
CA GLU A 171 -55.41 -57.41 22.38
C GLU A 171 -55.94 -56.00 22.70
N GLY A 172 -56.39 -55.74 23.94
CA GLY A 172 -56.77 -54.41 24.40
C GLY A 172 -57.99 -53.82 23.67
N ASN A 173 -58.88 -54.67 23.16
CA ASN A 173 -59.99 -54.25 22.32
C ASN A 173 -61.04 -53.48 23.15
N ALA A 174 -61.07 -52.14 23.00
CA ALA A 174 -61.87 -51.23 23.82
C ALA A 174 -63.40 -51.29 23.54
N GLN A 175 -63.85 -52.05 22.54
CA GLN A 175 -65.27 -52.18 22.19
C GLN A 175 -65.98 -53.41 22.80
N THR A 176 -65.25 -54.37 23.37
CA THR A 176 -65.85 -55.55 24.01
C THR A 176 -66.16 -55.27 25.48
N ARG A 177 -67.43 -55.45 25.86
CA ARG A 177 -67.95 -55.31 27.23
C ARG A 177 -67.00 -56.05 28.20
N PRO A 178 -66.47 -55.42 29.26
CA PRO A 178 -65.55 -56.09 30.18
C PRO A 178 -66.23 -57.35 30.72
N VAL A 179 -65.65 -58.51 30.44
CA VAL A 179 -66.15 -59.79 30.95
C VAL A 179 -65.91 -59.79 32.45
N VAL A 180 -66.99 -59.54 33.20
CA VAL A 180 -66.97 -59.48 34.66
C VAL A 180 -66.51 -60.85 35.18
N GLY A 181 -65.32 -60.89 35.80
CA GLY A 181 -64.73 -62.11 36.36
C GLY A 181 -63.49 -62.67 35.62
N LEU A 182 -63.14 -62.17 34.42
CA LEU A 182 -61.97 -62.66 33.69
C LEU A 182 -60.63 -62.34 34.38
N ASP A 183 -60.50 -61.13 34.94
CA ASP A 183 -59.31 -60.71 35.70
C ASP A 183 -59.11 -61.59 36.96
N TYR A 184 -60.21 -61.94 37.62
CA TYR A 184 -60.20 -62.90 38.73
C TYR A 184 -59.73 -64.28 38.26
N LEU A 185 -60.23 -64.78 37.13
CA LEU A 185 -59.78 -66.06 36.57
C LEU A 185 -58.28 -66.05 36.24
N LEU A 186 -57.77 -65.02 35.59
CA LEU A 186 -56.35 -64.88 35.26
C LEU A 186 -55.48 -64.84 36.52
N THR A 187 -55.90 -64.07 37.52
CA THR A 187 -55.22 -64.00 38.81
C THR A 187 -55.26 -65.36 39.52
N PHE A 188 -56.38 -66.09 39.43
CA PHE A 188 -56.54 -67.38 40.08
C PHE A 188 -55.74 -68.50 39.39
N GLU A 189 -55.65 -68.49 38.07
CA GLU A 189 -54.72 -69.35 37.32
C GLU A 189 -53.26 -69.04 37.65
N HIS A 190 -52.89 -67.76 37.73
CA HIS A 190 -51.55 -67.36 38.15
C HIS A 190 -51.23 -67.79 39.58
N PHE A 191 -52.19 -67.64 40.50
CA PHE A 191 -52.08 -68.11 41.87
C PHE A 191 -51.89 -69.64 41.91
N ARG A 192 -52.65 -70.40 41.13
CA ARG A 192 -52.46 -71.86 41.01
C ARG A 192 -51.06 -72.19 40.54
N ASP A 193 -50.56 -71.52 39.51
CA ASP A 193 -49.21 -71.77 38.99
C ASP A 193 -48.10 -71.43 40.01
N LEU A 194 -48.25 -70.33 40.74
CA LEU A 194 -47.35 -69.98 41.84
C LEU A 194 -47.39 -71.00 42.97
N THR A 195 -48.60 -71.42 43.37
CA THR A 195 -48.77 -72.39 44.45
C THR A 195 -48.19 -73.74 44.05
N VAL A 196 -48.39 -74.18 42.81
CA VAL A 196 -47.78 -75.40 42.27
C VAL A 196 -46.26 -75.27 42.26
N ARG A 197 -45.68 -74.17 41.74
CA ARG A 197 -44.23 -73.95 41.78
C ARG A 197 -43.68 -73.97 43.19
N GLN A 198 -44.37 -73.32 44.14
CA GLN A 198 -43.96 -73.28 45.54
C GLN A 198 -44.02 -74.67 46.19
N MET A 199 -45.04 -75.48 45.88
CA MET A 199 -45.19 -76.85 46.39
C MET A 199 -44.16 -77.82 45.78
N HIS A 200 -43.60 -77.52 44.61
CA HIS A 200 -42.56 -78.32 43.95
C HIS A 200 -41.14 -77.80 44.21
N MET A 201 -40.98 -76.62 44.83
CA MET A 201 -39.67 -76.06 45.13
C MET A 201 -39.11 -76.70 46.41
N THR A 202 -37.90 -77.25 46.30
CA THR A 202 -37.23 -77.84 47.46
C THR A 202 -36.59 -76.77 48.34
N ALA A 203 -36.40 -77.06 49.62
CA ALA A 203 -35.74 -76.14 50.56
C ALA A 203 -34.30 -75.77 50.13
N ALA A 204 -33.61 -76.67 49.42
CA ALA A 204 -32.28 -76.43 48.86
C ALA A 204 -32.32 -75.43 47.69
N GLU A 205 -33.30 -75.55 46.80
CA GLU A 205 -33.50 -74.61 45.69
C GLU A 205 -33.92 -73.21 46.19
N GLU A 206 -34.77 -73.13 47.21
CA GLU A 206 -35.14 -71.87 47.84
C GLU A 206 -33.93 -71.17 48.49
N LEU A 207 -33.08 -71.92 49.17
CA LEU A 207 -31.86 -71.36 49.76
C LEU A 207 -30.86 -70.90 48.68
N ALA A 208 -30.69 -71.67 47.60
CA ALA A 208 -29.79 -71.32 46.50
C ALA A 208 -30.25 -70.04 45.76
N THR A 209 -31.55 -69.90 45.49
CA THR A 209 -32.11 -68.68 44.88
C THR A 209 -31.93 -67.46 45.78
N LYS A 210 -32.13 -67.61 47.09
CA LYS A 210 -31.92 -66.53 48.07
C LYS A 210 -30.46 -66.07 48.15
N ILE A 211 -29.51 -67.01 48.14
CA ILE A 211 -28.07 -66.70 48.13
C ILE A 211 -27.68 -65.98 46.82
N LYS A 212 -28.17 -66.47 45.68
CA LYS A 212 -27.94 -65.84 44.37
C LYS A 212 -28.47 -64.41 44.32
N THR A 213 -29.66 -64.18 44.87
CA THR A 213 -30.29 -62.85 44.94
C THR A 213 -29.45 -61.88 45.76
N ARG A 214 -28.99 -62.28 46.95
CA ARG A 214 -28.09 -61.44 47.78
C ARG A 214 -26.77 -61.11 47.10
N LYS A 215 -26.19 -62.07 46.36
CA LYS A 215 -24.96 -61.82 45.57
C LYS A 215 -25.22 -60.78 44.46
N LEU A 216 -26.36 -60.86 43.78
CA LEU A 216 -26.75 -59.89 42.77
C LEU A 216 -27.02 -58.51 43.38
N GLU A 217 -27.68 -58.43 44.53
CA GLU A 217 -27.89 -57.18 45.26
C GLU A 217 -26.57 -56.50 45.64
N GLY A 218 -25.63 -57.23 46.24
CA GLY A 218 -24.31 -56.69 46.57
C GLY A 218 -23.48 -56.29 45.35
N SER A 219 -23.64 -56.99 44.22
CA SER A 219 -23.04 -56.57 42.94
C SER A 219 -23.71 -55.32 42.38
N ASN A 220 -25.03 -55.21 42.50
CA ASN A 220 -25.80 -54.07 42.01
C ASN A 220 -25.46 -52.82 42.81
N GLU A 221 -25.31 -52.93 44.13
CA GLU A 221 -24.92 -51.82 45.00
C GLU A 221 -23.54 -51.26 44.64
N LYS A 222 -22.57 -52.15 44.38
CA LYS A 222 -21.23 -51.77 43.88
C LYS A 222 -21.28 -51.11 42.50
N LEU A 223 -22.17 -51.57 41.61
CA LEU A 223 -22.36 -50.94 40.30
C LEU A 223 -22.99 -49.55 40.42
N ILE A 224 -23.96 -49.38 41.32
CA ILE A 224 -24.57 -48.07 41.62
C ILE A 224 -23.52 -47.11 42.15
N GLU A 225 -22.63 -47.56 43.05
CA GLU A 225 -21.54 -46.74 43.57
C GLU A 225 -20.59 -46.29 42.45
N LYS A 226 -20.17 -47.20 41.58
CA LYS A 226 -19.35 -46.85 40.39
C LYS A 226 -20.06 -45.89 39.44
N ILE A 227 -21.37 -46.08 39.20
CA ILE A 227 -22.15 -45.16 38.37
C ILE A 227 -22.15 -43.77 39.01
N LYS A 228 -22.31 -43.66 40.32
CA LYS A 228 -22.24 -42.37 41.03
C LYS A 228 -20.86 -41.71 40.87
N GLU A 229 -19.78 -42.46 41.09
CA GLU A 229 -18.40 -41.97 40.93
C GLU A 229 -18.11 -41.49 39.49
N TYR A 230 -18.53 -42.25 38.48
CA TYR A 230 -18.42 -41.83 37.08
C TYR A 230 -19.30 -40.63 36.75
N THR A 231 -20.48 -40.53 37.36
CA THR A 231 -21.36 -39.37 37.17
C THR A 231 -20.76 -38.11 37.79
N THR A 232 -20.12 -38.21 38.96
CA THR A 232 -19.46 -37.06 39.61
C THR A 232 -18.22 -36.62 38.83
N THR A 233 -17.35 -37.55 38.45
CA THR A 233 -16.15 -37.23 37.66
C THR A 233 -16.51 -36.61 36.31
N LEU A 234 -17.51 -37.16 35.61
CA LEU A 234 -17.97 -36.60 34.34
C LEU A 234 -18.56 -35.21 34.49
N LYS A 235 -19.28 -34.93 35.59
CA LYS A 235 -19.76 -33.57 35.90
C LYS A 235 -18.62 -32.60 36.14
N GLU A 236 -17.61 -32.99 36.94
CA GLU A 236 -16.45 -32.15 37.23
C GLU A 236 -15.63 -31.84 35.98
N GLU A 237 -15.38 -32.84 35.13
CA GLU A 237 -14.71 -32.64 33.84
C GLU A 237 -15.51 -31.73 32.92
N ASN A 238 -16.84 -31.91 32.85
CA ASN A 238 -17.69 -31.06 32.04
C ASN A 238 -17.69 -29.60 32.53
N THR A 239 -17.73 -29.37 33.85
CA THR A 239 -17.62 -28.01 34.41
C THR A 239 -16.26 -27.37 34.10
N ARG A 240 -15.15 -28.11 34.23
CA ARG A 240 -13.81 -27.60 33.87
C ARG A 240 -13.70 -27.28 32.39
N PHE A 241 -14.31 -28.11 31.55
CA PHE A 241 -14.35 -27.89 30.11
C PHE A 241 -15.15 -26.63 29.76
N GLU A 242 -16.33 -26.45 30.36
CA GLU A 242 -17.16 -25.24 30.17
C GLU A 242 -16.45 -23.97 30.62
N GLU A 243 -15.78 -23.98 31.78
CA GLU A 243 -14.97 -22.85 32.26
C GLU A 243 -13.82 -22.53 31.30
N ALA A 244 -13.08 -23.55 30.83
CA ALA A 244 -12.00 -23.36 29.86
C ALA A 244 -12.51 -22.81 28.52
N MET A 245 -13.67 -23.27 28.06
CA MET A 245 -14.30 -22.77 26.83
C MET A 245 -14.80 -21.33 26.99
N ALA A 246 -15.36 -20.97 28.14
CA ALA A 246 -15.78 -19.61 28.44
C ALA A 246 -14.57 -18.64 28.40
N LEU A 247 -13.46 -18.99 29.06
CA LEU A 247 -12.22 -18.20 29.04
C LEU A 247 -11.66 -18.05 27.62
N LYS A 248 -11.60 -19.13 26.85
CA LYS A 248 -11.13 -19.07 25.46
C LYS A 248 -12.03 -18.18 24.59
N THR A 249 -13.35 -18.26 24.77
CA THR A 249 -14.31 -17.43 24.04
C THR A 249 -14.13 -15.95 24.39
N GLU A 250 -13.90 -15.62 25.66
CA GLU A 250 -13.61 -14.24 26.09
C GLU A 250 -12.30 -13.71 25.48
N ILE A 251 -11.25 -14.54 25.46
CA ILE A 251 -9.96 -14.18 24.84
C ILE A 251 -10.14 -13.93 23.34
N ILE A 252 -10.86 -14.80 22.63
CA ILE A 252 -11.15 -14.64 21.21
C ILE A 252 -11.87 -13.31 20.97
N ALA A 253 -12.92 -13.01 21.74
CA ALA A 253 -13.65 -11.75 21.60
C ALA A 253 -12.77 -10.51 21.82
N LYS A 254 -11.86 -10.54 22.81
CA LYS A 254 -10.89 -9.45 23.04
C LYS A 254 -9.93 -9.27 21.88
N LEU A 255 -9.38 -10.38 21.35
CA LEU A 255 -8.46 -10.34 20.21
C LEU A 255 -9.14 -9.86 18.93
N GLU A 256 -10.39 -10.27 18.68
CA GLU A 256 -11.18 -9.79 17.56
C GLU A 256 -11.44 -8.27 17.66
N GLN A 257 -11.74 -7.77 18.86
CA GLN A 257 -11.91 -6.34 19.10
C GLN A 257 -10.60 -5.55 18.87
N GLU A 258 -9.47 -6.06 19.36
CA GLU A 258 -8.15 -5.44 19.17
C GLU A 258 -7.75 -5.43 17.70
N LEU A 259 -7.97 -6.53 16.98
CA LEU A 259 -7.75 -6.59 15.53
C LEU A 259 -8.61 -5.59 14.77
N ALA A 260 -9.90 -5.47 15.11
CA ALA A 260 -10.79 -4.50 14.49
C ALA A 260 -10.32 -3.06 14.74
N PHE A 261 -9.88 -2.75 15.96
CA PHE A 261 -9.33 -1.44 16.31
C PHE A 261 -8.05 -1.13 15.52
N LEU A 262 -7.07 -2.04 15.53
CA LEU A 262 -5.81 -1.89 14.79
C LEU A 262 -6.05 -1.74 13.29
N HIS A 263 -6.97 -2.52 12.71
CA HIS A 263 -7.33 -2.42 11.30
C HIS A 263 -7.95 -1.06 10.97
N HIS A 264 -8.83 -0.55 11.84
CA HIS A 264 -9.42 0.78 11.70
C HIS A 264 -8.36 1.89 11.77
N GLU A 265 -7.46 1.84 12.76
CA GLU A 265 -6.39 2.80 12.93
C GLU A 265 -5.41 2.79 11.74
N ALA A 266 -5.02 1.60 11.28
CA ALA A 266 -4.19 1.43 10.09
C ALA A 266 -4.85 2.03 8.84
N THR A 267 -6.15 1.79 8.67
CA THR A 267 -6.92 2.36 7.55
C THR A 267 -6.94 3.89 7.60
N ILE A 268 -7.15 4.49 8.77
CA ILE A 268 -7.12 5.95 8.94
C ILE A 268 -5.72 6.51 8.64
N LYS A 269 -4.66 5.91 9.20
CA LYS A 269 -3.27 6.33 8.98
C LYS A 269 -2.89 6.25 7.50
N LEU A 270 -3.29 5.17 6.82
CA LEU A 270 -3.04 4.99 5.39
C LEU A 270 -3.77 6.06 4.56
N LYS A 271 -5.07 6.28 4.81
CA LYS A 271 -5.85 7.32 4.13
C LYS A 271 -5.24 8.71 4.31
N LYS A 272 -4.84 9.05 5.55
CA LYS A 272 -4.16 10.31 5.84
C LYS A 272 -2.85 10.45 5.06
N LYS A 273 -2.01 9.41 5.06
CA LYS A 273 -0.73 9.42 4.35
C LYS A 273 -0.90 9.58 2.83
N ILE A 274 -1.94 8.94 2.26
CA ILE A 274 -2.29 9.11 0.84
C ILE A 274 -2.65 10.58 0.57
N LEU A 275 -3.56 11.16 1.34
CA LEU A 275 -3.99 12.56 1.16
C LEU A 275 -2.84 13.56 1.33
N ASP A 276 -1.98 13.37 2.34
CA ASP A 276 -0.82 14.21 2.58
C ASP A 276 0.21 14.11 1.43
N SER A 277 0.44 12.90 0.92
CA SER A 277 1.29 12.63 -0.24
C SER A 277 0.75 13.28 -1.51
N ASP A 278 -0.55 13.12 -1.80
CA ASP A 278 -1.20 13.72 -2.98
C ASP A 278 -1.12 15.25 -2.92
N ARG A 279 -1.36 15.84 -1.75
CA ARG A 279 -1.20 17.28 -1.53
C ARG A 279 0.23 17.74 -1.81
N GLN A 280 1.23 17.00 -1.30
CA GLN A 280 2.63 17.34 -1.52
C GLN A 280 3.02 17.22 -3.00
N MET A 281 2.53 16.19 -3.69
CA MET A 281 2.74 15.99 -5.12
C MET A 281 2.14 17.13 -5.95
N VAL A 282 0.91 17.55 -5.65
CA VAL A 282 0.25 18.68 -6.33
C VAL A 282 1.03 19.98 -6.13
N LEU A 283 1.49 20.25 -4.90
CA LEU A 283 2.31 21.43 -4.61
C LEU A 283 3.65 21.39 -5.35
N ALA A 284 4.33 20.24 -5.37
CA ALA A 284 5.59 20.08 -6.09
C ALA A 284 5.41 20.25 -7.60
N THR A 285 4.35 19.67 -8.17
CA THR A 285 4.01 19.78 -9.60
C THR A 285 3.73 21.24 -9.97
N ARG A 286 2.96 21.96 -9.14
CA ARG A 286 2.68 23.37 -9.36
C ARG A 286 3.93 24.24 -9.26
N ALA A 287 4.78 24.00 -8.26
CA ALA A 287 6.04 24.71 -8.09
C ALA A 287 6.98 24.47 -9.30
N HIS A 288 7.05 23.23 -9.78
CA HIS A 288 7.81 22.88 -10.97
C HIS A 288 7.25 23.55 -12.24
N ALA A 289 5.92 23.58 -12.40
CA ALA A 289 5.28 24.25 -13.53
C ALA A 289 5.62 25.75 -13.57
N VAL A 290 5.48 26.44 -12.44
CA VAL A 290 5.85 27.87 -12.33
C VAL A 290 7.33 28.09 -12.64
N LYS A 291 8.22 27.25 -12.07
CA LYS A 291 9.66 27.36 -12.36
C LYS A 291 9.97 27.11 -13.83
N SER A 292 9.30 26.15 -14.46
CA SER A 292 9.47 25.89 -15.89
C SER A 292 8.98 27.03 -16.76
N GLU A 293 7.92 27.72 -16.36
CA GLU A 293 7.41 28.91 -17.06
C GLU A 293 8.40 30.07 -16.95
N MET A 294 8.89 30.36 -15.74
CA MET A 294 9.93 31.37 -15.51
C MET A 294 11.20 31.13 -16.33
N LEU A 295 11.69 29.88 -16.38
CA LEU A 295 12.88 29.54 -17.17
C LEU A 295 12.65 29.69 -18.68
N LYS A 296 11.43 29.45 -19.17
CA LYS A 296 11.09 29.70 -20.58
C LYS A 296 11.04 31.18 -20.89
N GLU A 297 10.50 32.00 -19.98
CA GLU A 297 10.52 33.46 -20.12
C GLU A 297 11.96 33.99 -20.16
N GLU A 298 12.82 33.53 -19.25
CA GLU A 298 14.25 33.89 -19.22
C GLU A 298 15.00 33.43 -20.48
N GLU A 299 14.70 32.24 -21.01
CA GLU A 299 15.25 31.77 -22.30
C GLU A 299 14.88 32.72 -23.45
N VAL A 300 13.61 33.11 -23.53
CA VAL A 300 13.12 34.02 -24.58
C VAL A 300 13.79 35.39 -24.45
N GLU A 301 13.84 35.96 -23.24
CA GLU A 301 14.50 37.25 -22.99
C GLU A 301 15.99 37.20 -23.34
N SER A 302 16.69 36.13 -22.95
CA SER A 302 18.11 35.94 -23.27
C SER A 302 18.34 35.83 -24.78
N ARG A 303 17.46 35.13 -25.51
CA ARG A 303 17.52 35.04 -26.97
C ARG A 303 17.30 36.40 -27.63
N GLU A 304 16.28 37.14 -27.21
CA GLU A 304 15.98 38.46 -27.77
C GLU A 304 17.10 39.47 -27.51
N THR A 305 17.67 39.48 -26.30
CA THR A 305 18.81 40.33 -25.95
C THR A 305 20.04 39.99 -26.79
N TYR A 306 20.34 38.70 -26.99
CA TYR A 306 21.42 38.25 -27.87
C TYR A 306 21.21 38.70 -29.32
N GLU A 307 20.02 38.46 -29.89
CA GLU A 307 19.70 38.88 -31.26
C GLU A 307 19.81 40.39 -31.45
N ASN A 308 19.39 41.17 -30.45
CA ASN A 308 19.53 42.62 -30.46
C ASN A 308 20.99 43.07 -30.47
N VAL A 309 21.83 42.49 -29.62
CA VAL A 309 23.28 42.79 -29.57
C VAL A 309 23.95 42.39 -30.88
N LEU A 310 23.64 41.21 -31.42
CA LEU A 310 24.18 40.75 -32.69
C LEU A 310 23.82 41.73 -33.83
N ARG A 311 22.57 42.18 -33.88
CA ARG A 311 22.12 43.17 -34.87
C ARG A 311 22.90 44.48 -34.76
N LEU A 312 23.10 44.99 -33.53
CA LEU A 312 23.86 46.20 -33.28
C LEU A 312 25.32 46.06 -33.73
N HIS A 313 25.97 44.94 -33.41
CA HIS A 313 27.35 44.67 -33.82
C HIS A 313 27.49 44.57 -35.34
N LEU A 314 26.55 43.93 -36.03
CA LEU A 314 26.57 43.86 -37.50
C LEU A 314 26.41 45.24 -38.14
N ILE A 315 25.56 46.11 -37.58
CA ILE A 315 25.40 47.49 -38.03
C ILE A 315 26.69 48.28 -37.80
N ASP A 316 27.30 48.19 -36.62
CA ASP A 316 28.55 48.89 -36.34
C ASP A 316 29.68 48.38 -37.25
N GLU A 317 29.84 47.07 -37.41
CA GLU A 317 30.83 46.49 -38.31
C GLU A 317 30.66 46.99 -39.75
N LYS A 318 29.43 47.02 -40.27
CA LYS A 318 29.13 47.59 -41.59
C LYS A 318 29.53 49.07 -41.68
N ASN A 319 29.22 49.85 -40.64
CA ASN A 319 29.60 51.26 -40.58
C ASN A 319 31.12 51.45 -40.52
N GLN A 320 31.84 50.62 -39.75
CA GLN A 320 33.30 50.65 -39.70
C GLN A 320 33.93 50.28 -41.04
N ARG A 321 33.43 49.24 -41.73
CA ARG A 321 33.88 48.90 -43.09
C ARG A 321 33.67 50.06 -44.06
N ALA A 322 32.52 50.73 -44.02
CA ALA A 322 32.24 51.90 -44.86
C ALA A 322 33.17 53.09 -44.54
N ARG A 323 33.42 53.37 -43.24
CA ARG A 323 34.38 54.38 -42.80
C ARG A 323 35.79 54.07 -43.29
N ARG A 324 36.24 52.82 -43.10
CA ARG A 324 37.56 52.37 -43.57
C ARG A 324 37.71 52.55 -45.08
N PHE A 325 36.73 52.07 -45.87
CA PHE A 325 36.73 52.22 -47.32
C PHE A 325 36.81 53.68 -47.76
N LYS A 326 36.08 54.59 -47.10
CA LYS A 326 36.14 56.03 -47.39
C LYS A 326 37.53 56.61 -47.11
N VAL A 327 38.14 56.27 -45.98
CA VAL A 327 39.50 56.73 -45.62
C VAL A 327 40.55 56.16 -46.57
N GLU A 328 40.49 54.87 -46.89
CA GLU A 328 41.37 54.21 -47.87
C GLU A 328 41.26 54.88 -49.25
N THR A 329 40.03 55.18 -49.70
CA THR A 329 39.80 55.90 -50.97
C THR A 329 40.38 57.31 -50.95
N GLN A 330 40.23 58.04 -49.84
CA GLN A 330 40.82 59.37 -49.67
C GLN A 330 42.34 59.32 -49.69
N LEU A 331 42.95 58.35 -48.99
CA LEU A 331 44.39 58.15 -48.97
C LEU A 331 44.93 57.82 -50.37
N MET A 332 44.28 56.93 -51.12
CA MET A 332 44.65 56.63 -52.50
C MET A 332 44.57 57.87 -53.39
N SER A 333 43.55 58.71 -53.23
CA SER A 333 43.44 59.97 -53.96
C SER A 333 44.57 60.95 -53.61
N TRP A 334 44.97 61.03 -52.34
CA TRP A 334 46.11 61.86 -51.93
C TRP A 334 47.44 61.35 -52.47
N LEU A 335 47.67 60.03 -52.45
CA LEU A 335 48.85 59.41 -53.04
C LEU A 335 48.92 59.70 -54.55
N GLN A 336 47.82 59.49 -55.28
CA GLN A 336 47.77 59.81 -56.72
C GLN A 336 48.08 61.29 -57.01
N LYS A 337 47.57 62.21 -56.19
CA LYS A 337 47.89 63.65 -56.33
C LYS A 337 49.37 63.92 -56.07
N TYR A 338 49.92 63.33 -55.02
CA TYR A 338 51.33 63.46 -54.69
C TYR A 338 52.22 62.90 -55.80
N ASP A 339 51.90 61.72 -56.34
CA ASP A 339 52.64 61.09 -57.43
C ASP A 339 52.63 61.96 -58.70
N ILE A 340 51.48 62.56 -59.04
CA ILE A 340 51.36 63.50 -60.16
C ILE A 340 52.18 64.76 -59.89
N GLU A 341 52.03 65.39 -58.73
CA GLU A 341 52.75 66.62 -58.38
C GLU A 341 54.27 66.40 -58.35
N MET A 342 54.74 65.28 -57.80
CA MET A 342 56.15 64.91 -57.83
C MET A 342 56.65 64.64 -59.24
N GLY A 343 55.82 64.01 -60.09
CA GLY A 343 56.12 63.84 -61.51
C GLY A 343 56.26 65.17 -62.25
N ASP A 344 55.31 66.09 -62.06
CA ASP A 344 55.33 67.43 -62.64
C ASP A 344 56.57 68.23 -62.15
N LYS A 345 56.91 68.12 -60.85
CA LYS A 345 58.09 68.76 -60.26
C LYS A 345 59.40 68.19 -60.80
N GLN A 346 59.46 66.89 -61.07
CA GLN A 346 60.62 66.27 -61.69
C GLN A 346 60.80 66.79 -63.12
N VAL A 347 59.73 66.87 -63.91
CA VAL A 347 59.78 67.44 -65.26
C VAL A 347 60.22 68.91 -65.22
N GLU A 348 59.67 69.71 -64.32
CA GLU A 348 60.07 71.12 -64.14
C GLU A 348 61.55 71.25 -63.76
N LEU A 349 62.06 70.38 -62.89
CA LEU A 349 63.48 70.32 -62.53
C LEU A 349 64.35 69.98 -63.74
N ASP A 350 63.99 68.93 -64.48
CA ASP A 350 64.71 68.49 -65.68
C ASP A 350 64.75 69.63 -66.73
N GLU A 351 63.64 70.35 -66.95
CA GLU A 351 63.59 71.53 -67.84
C GLU A 351 64.50 72.67 -67.36
N PHE A 352 64.57 72.94 -66.04
CA PHE A 352 65.46 73.97 -65.51
C PHE A 352 66.92 73.55 -65.61
N THR A 353 67.23 72.28 -65.40
CA THR A 353 68.56 71.73 -65.58
C THR A 353 68.99 71.85 -67.04
N GLU A 354 68.15 71.48 -68.00
CA GLU A 354 68.42 71.63 -69.44
C GLU A 354 68.70 73.11 -69.80
N LYS A 355 67.83 74.04 -69.36
CA LYS A 355 68.03 75.49 -69.58
C LYS A 355 69.32 76.02 -68.94
N TYR A 356 69.66 75.54 -67.74
CA TYR A 356 70.88 75.93 -67.05
C TYR A 356 72.12 75.44 -67.80
N GLU A 357 72.10 74.19 -68.27
CA GLU A 357 73.17 73.61 -69.08
C GLU A 357 73.34 74.39 -70.41
N ASP A 358 72.24 74.70 -71.11
CA ASP A 358 72.23 75.52 -72.31
C ASP A 358 72.83 76.93 -72.08
N GLU A 359 72.41 77.63 -71.01
CA GLU A 359 72.93 78.96 -70.70
C GLU A 359 74.40 78.91 -70.23
N THR A 360 74.80 77.85 -69.53
CA THR A 360 76.20 77.62 -69.16
C THR A 360 77.05 77.46 -70.42
N GLN A 361 76.60 76.64 -71.38
CA GLN A 361 77.28 76.45 -72.65
C GLN A 361 77.37 77.77 -73.45
N LYS A 362 76.30 78.57 -73.50
CA LYS A 362 76.35 79.90 -74.16
C LYS A 362 77.32 80.85 -73.46
N CYS A 363 77.37 80.85 -72.13
CA CYS A 363 78.34 81.64 -71.37
C CYS A 363 79.77 81.22 -71.74
N GLU A 364 80.07 79.93 -71.75
CA GLU A 364 81.37 79.39 -72.15
C GLU A 364 81.73 79.79 -73.60
N GLU A 365 80.78 79.73 -74.54
CA GLU A 365 80.98 80.17 -75.92
C GLU A 365 81.24 81.68 -76.04
N LEU A 366 80.56 82.51 -75.24
CA LEU A 366 80.76 83.96 -75.23
C LEU A 366 82.11 84.34 -74.60
N GLU A 367 82.49 83.68 -73.50
CA GLU A 367 83.81 83.85 -72.88
C GLU A 367 84.91 83.46 -73.87
N ALA A 368 84.75 82.36 -74.62
CA ALA A 368 85.67 81.98 -75.67
C ALA A 368 85.78 83.04 -76.79
N LYS A 369 84.66 83.61 -77.23
CA LYS A 369 84.62 84.71 -78.22
C LYS A 369 85.27 85.99 -77.70
N ILE A 370 85.03 86.36 -76.44
CA ILE A 370 85.69 87.52 -75.80
C ILE A 370 87.19 87.27 -75.73
N ALA A 371 87.63 86.10 -75.29
CA ALA A 371 89.04 85.72 -75.25
C ALA A 371 89.68 85.72 -76.64
N GLU A 372 88.92 85.43 -77.70
CA GLU A 372 89.36 85.58 -79.08
C GLU A 372 89.48 87.05 -79.51
N GLN A 373 88.47 87.89 -79.22
CA GLN A 373 88.50 89.33 -79.51
C GLN A 373 89.62 90.06 -78.76
N ASP A 374 89.88 89.69 -77.50
CA ASP A 374 90.94 90.27 -76.69
C ASP A 374 92.32 90.08 -77.30
N LYS A 375 92.54 88.99 -78.06
CA LYS A 375 93.82 88.78 -78.79
C LYS A 375 94.07 89.84 -79.84
N GLU A 376 93.03 90.43 -80.43
CA GLU A 376 93.13 91.50 -81.43
C GLU A 376 93.01 92.89 -80.80
N TYR A 377 92.08 93.07 -79.87
CA TYR A 377 91.78 94.36 -79.26
C TYR A 377 92.89 94.87 -78.35
N ILE A 378 93.48 94.01 -77.50
CA ILE A 378 94.57 94.38 -76.59
C ILE A 378 95.77 94.96 -77.35
N PRO A 379 96.34 94.29 -78.38
CA PRO A 379 97.47 94.87 -79.11
C PRO A 379 97.10 96.14 -79.87
N LEU A 380 95.89 96.23 -80.45
CA LEU A 380 95.42 97.45 -81.13
C LEU A 380 95.31 98.65 -80.17
N MET A 381 94.81 98.43 -78.95
CA MET A 381 94.72 99.47 -77.93
C MET A 381 96.09 99.88 -77.41
N ALA A 382 97.01 98.92 -77.25
CA ALA A 382 98.40 99.20 -76.91
C ALA A 382 99.08 100.05 -78.01
N GLU A 383 98.85 99.73 -79.29
CA GLU A 383 99.34 100.51 -80.43
C GLU A 383 98.76 101.94 -80.42
N ARG A 384 97.46 102.11 -80.19
CA ARG A 384 96.83 103.43 -80.04
C ARG A 384 97.39 104.23 -78.85
N GLU A 385 97.63 103.58 -77.70
CA GLU A 385 98.24 104.25 -76.54
C GLU A 385 99.67 104.70 -76.85
N GLU A 386 100.45 103.89 -77.55
CA GLU A 386 101.79 104.24 -78.02
C GLU A 386 101.75 105.45 -78.97
N GLU A 387 100.81 105.48 -79.92
CA GLU A 387 100.59 106.63 -80.81
C GLU A 387 100.22 107.90 -80.04
N TYR A 388 99.32 107.82 -79.05
CA TYR A 388 98.94 108.96 -78.23
C TYR A 388 100.11 109.47 -77.37
N HIS A 389 100.91 108.55 -76.82
CA HIS A 389 102.13 108.89 -76.09
C HIS A 389 103.16 109.60 -76.98
N GLN A 390 103.33 109.13 -78.22
CA GLN A 390 104.20 109.78 -79.22
C GLN A 390 103.69 111.20 -79.55
N GLU A 391 102.40 111.37 -79.85
CA GLU A 391 101.81 112.69 -80.11
C GLU A 391 101.98 113.66 -78.93
N MET A 392 101.77 113.19 -77.69
CA MET A 392 101.87 114.01 -76.50
C MET A 392 103.32 114.42 -76.22
N ALA A 393 104.27 113.52 -76.44
CA ALA A 393 105.70 113.81 -76.34
C ALA A 393 106.12 114.89 -77.36
N GLU A 394 105.64 114.80 -78.61
CA GLU A 394 105.89 115.81 -79.64
C GLU A 394 105.31 117.19 -79.27
N LYS A 395 104.08 117.23 -78.75
CA LYS A 395 103.43 118.47 -78.28
C LYS A 395 104.19 119.08 -77.10
N MET A 396 104.65 118.27 -76.15
CA MET A 396 105.46 118.72 -75.01
C MET A 396 106.81 119.28 -75.46
N GLN A 397 107.47 118.64 -76.43
CA GLN A 397 108.75 119.10 -76.96
C GLN A 397 108.61 120.43 -77.70
N LYS A 398 107.55 120.62 -78.49
CA LYS A 398 107.20 121.92 -79.09
C LYS A 398 106.98 123.01 -78.04
N PHE A 399 106.21 122.70 -76.99
CA PHE A 399 105.95 123.65 -75.90
C PHE A 399 107.25 124.10 -75.19
N LEU A 400 108.17 123.18 -74.91
CA LEU A 400 109.48 123.47 -74.31
C LEU A 400 110.31 124.42 -75.20
N MET A 401 110.35 124.20 -76.51
CA MET A 401 111.06 125.09 -77.45
C MET A 401 110.46 126.50 -77.47
N GLU A 402 109.14 126.62 -77.49
CA GLU A 402 108.44 127.92 -77.45
C GLU A 402 108.63 128.65 -76.11
N HIS A 403 108.62 127.93 -74.99
CA HIS A 403 108.84 128.50 -73.67
C HIS A 403 110.26 129.07 -73.54
N ALA A 404 111.27 128.31 -73.99
CA ALA A 404 112.66 128.78 -74.02
C ALA A 404 112.80 130.07 -74.85
N ALA A 405 112.15 130.14 -76.03
CA ALA A 405 112.15 131.34 -76.85
C ALA A 405 111.50 132.55 -76.14
N ARG A 406 110.41 132.35 -75.40
CA ARG A 406 109.70 133.40 -74.67
C ARG A 406 110.52 133.97 -73.51
N VAL A 407 111.19 133.13 -72.74
CA VAL A 407 112.04 133.54 -71.61
C VAL A 407 113.19 134.45 -72.09
N ILE A 408 113.84 134.08 -73.21
CA ILE A 408 114.91 134.88 -73.83
C ILE A 408 114.39 136.26 -74.26
N GLN A 409 113.19 136.32 -74.85
CA GLN A 409 112.58 137.58 -75.32
C GLN A 409 112.19 138.52 -74.17
N VAL A 410 111.71 137.99 -73.04
CA VAL A 410 111.31 138.80 -71.87
C VAL A 410 112.54 139.41 -71.18
N ALA A 411 113.58 138.59 -70.93
CA ALA A 411 114.82 139.06 -70.32
C ALA A 411 115.45 140.23 -71.11
N TRP A 412 115.37 140.20 -72.46
CA TRP A 412 115.86 141.28 -73.32
C TRP A 412 115.05 142.59 -73.20
N ARG A 413 113.72 142.50 -73.01
CA ARG A 413 112.84 143.67 -72.88
C ARG A 413 113.03 144.40 -71.54
N ASP A 414 113.27 143.67 -70.45
CA ASP A 414 113.49 144.27 -69.11
C ASP A 414 114.81 145.06 -69.01
N VAL A 415 115.84 144.66 -69.76
CA VAL A 415 117.10 145.41 -69.86
C VAL A 415 116.90 146.75 -70.58
N LEU A 416 116.00 146.81 -71.57
CA LEU A 416 115.67 148.04 -72.32
C LEU A 416 114.81 149.01 -71.48
N ALA A 417 113.82 148.51 -70.75
CA ALA A 417 112.92 149.32 -69.92
C ALA A 417 113.65 150.05 -68.78
N ASN A 418 114.55 149.35 -68.07
CA ASN A 418 115.31 149.90 -66.94
C ASN A 418 116.27 151.04 -67.32
N ARG A 419 116.66 151.13 -68.61
CA ARG A 419 117.56 152.19 -69.12
C ARG A 419 116.83 153.50 -69.42
N ALA A 420 115.54 153.44 -69.76
CA ALA A 420 114.73 154.59 -70.13
C ALA A 420 114.24 155.40 -68.91
N GLU A 421 113.88 154.71 -67.82
CA GLU A 421 113.24 155.37 -66.67
C GLU A 421 114.24 156.13 -65.77
N LYS A 422 115.47 155.61 -65.62
CA LYS A 422 116.58 156.32 -64.94
C LYS A 422 116.91 157.68 -65.56
N LYS A 423 116.61 157.89 -66.85
CA LYS A 423 116.76 159.21 -67.53
C LYS A 423 115.63 160.19 -67.22
N ARG A 424 114.42 159.71 -66.89
CA ARG A 424 113.24 160.56 -66.65
C ARG A 424 113.23 161.14 -65.24
N LEU A 425 113.65 160.37 -64.23
CA LEU A 425 113.73 160.82 -62.83
C LEU A 425 114.76 161.94 -62.60
N LYS A 426 115.87 161.99 -63.35
CA LYS A 426 116.88 163.07 -63.26
C LYS A 426 116.45 164.43 -63.84
N LYS A 427 115.40 164.48 -64.68
CA LYS A 427 114.91 165.74 -65.31
C LYS A 427 113.89 166.52 -64.46
N ILE A 428 113.19 165.87 -63.53
CA ILE A 428 112.13 166.50 -62.72
C ILE A 428 112.71 167.15 -61.45
N GLN A 429 113.72 166.54 -60.81
CA GLN A 429 114.42 167.13 -59.66
C GLN A 429 115.13 168.45 -59.97
N LYS A 430 115.57 168.66 -61.22
CA LYS A 430 116.24 169.91 -61.67
C LYS A 430 115.27 171.07 -61.94
N LYS A 431 113.96 170.82 -62.07
CA LYS A 431 112.92 171.85 -62.26
C LYS A 431 112.31 172.37 -60.94
N MET A 432 112.29 171.58 -59.86
CA MET A 432 111.83 172.05 -58.55
C MET A 432 112.84 172.92 -57.81
N GLN A 433 114.15 172.78 -58.06
CA GLN A 433 115.19 173.62 -57.43
C GLN A 433 115.40 174.98 -58.14
N ALA A 434 114.82 175.21 -59.33
CA ALA A 434 114.91 176.47 -60.06
C ALA A 434 113.74 177.45 -59.78
N ALA A 435 112.67 177.01 -59.13
CA ALA A 435 111.53 177.88 -58.75
C ALA A 435 111.62 178.44 -57.31
N ALA A 436 112.52 177.88 -56.48
CA ALA A 436 112.73 178.32 -55.09
C ALA A 436 113.89 179.34 -54.91
N ALA A 437 114.67 179.63 -55.97
CA ALA A 437 115.77 180.60 -55.98
C ALA A 437 115.37 181.97 -56.60
N ALA A 438 114.07 182.23 -56.73
CA ALA A 438 113.49 183.51 -57.17
C ALA A 438 112.71 184.21 -56.03
N ALA A 439 113.18 184.04 -54.79
CA ALA A 439 113.17 185.13 -53.84
C ALA A 439 114.36 186.05 -54.16
N GLU A 440 114.26 187.33 -53.80
CA GLU A 440 115.39 188.26 -53.61
C GLU A 440 116.04 188.90 -54.86
N MET A 441 115.35 189.89 -55.47
CA MET A 441 115.89 191.26 -55.69
C MET A 441 114.83 192.18 -56.34
N LYS A 442 113.87 192.66 -55.55
CA LYS A 442 113.48 194.10 -55.42
C LYS A 442 112.08 194.23 -54.81
N GLY A 443 112.03 194.82 -53.61
CA GLY A 443 110.77 195.37 -53.10
C GLY A 443 110.71 195.69 -51.61
N GLY A 444 111.73 196.31 -51.02
CA GLY A 444 111.57 196.97 -49.72
C GLY A 444 111.05 198.41 -49.86
N LYS A 445 109.96 198.74 -49.15
CA LYS A 445 109.52 200.02 -48.51
C LYS A 445 107.98 200.10 -48.57
N LYS A 446 107.21 200.30 -47.49
CA LYS A 446 107.48 200.96 -46.19
C LYS A 446 106.38 200.55 -45.17
N LYS A 447 106.78 200.57 -43.89
CA LYS A 447 106.02 200.49 -42.63
C LYS A 447 105.45 199.14 -42.23
#